data_AF-A0AAE1S985-F1
#
_entry.id   AF-A0AAE1S985-F1
#
_cell.length_a   1.000
_cell.length_b   1.000
_cell.length_c   1.000
_cell.angle_alpha   90.00
_cell.angle_beta   90.00
_cell.angle_gamma   90.00
#
_symmetry.space_group_name_H-M   'P 1'
#
loop_
_entity.id
_entity.type
_entity.pdbx_description
1 polymer ?
#
loop_
_entity_poly.entity_id
_entity_poly.type
_entity_poly.pdbx_seq_one_letter_code
_entity_poly.pdbx_strand_id
1 'polypeptide(L)'
;MAAIKENARSSLILAGRVMNEAISFIVFTILDILDFILCYTYKVIDFIIESEWKPCYCSSTKEAITSSGTILVSEQGESKIVCLTSSSKLHLEEISDTLYTRSSLVAEVSKSTVNELKRRKVDNAAVIQQSCERLKNGSVRSAFSVNSTIVEMLQGKTGGQKSHDLTPRWSDCDCDTCHSWSSSSKDSLFVKVDGAKENVQEDVIFIHGFISSSAFWTETLFPNFSKAAKSKYRLFAVDLLGFGRSPKPSDSLYTIREHLDMIEKSVLEPHKVKSFHIVAHSLGCILALALAVKYPGSVKSLTLIAPPYFPAPKGEQATQYMMRRVAPRRVWPPIAFGSSIACWYEHIGRTICLVICKNHRLWEFLTKLVTRNRIKTYLIEGFCCHTHNAAWHTLHNIICGTAGKIEGYLDMVRNSLKCEVTVFHGKDDELIPVECSYNVQSRIPRAHVKVVENKDHITIVVGRQRSFARELEQIWKNSTN
;
A
#
# COMPACT_ATOMS: atom_id res chain seq x y z
N MET A 1 -22.66 8.05 -42.91
CA MET A 1 -22.09 9.11 -42.04
C MET A 1 -21.75 8.63 -40.63
N ALA A 2 -22.57 7.83 -39.93
CA ALA A 2 -22.26 7.34 -38.58
C ALA A 2 -20.97 6.51 -38.50
N ALA A 3 -20.78 5.54 -39.40
CA ALA A 3 -19.56 4.69 -39.43
C ALA A 3 -18.26 5.46 -39.74
N ILE A 4 -18.33 6.52 -40.56
CA ILE A 4 -17.17 7.38 -40.86
C ILE A 4 -16.80 8.22 -39.62
N LYS A 5 -17.81 8.72 -38.89
CA LYS A 5 -17.63 9.47 -37.64
C LYS A 5 -17.08 8.59 -36.52
N GLU A 6 -17.48 7.33 -36.48
CA GLU A 6 -17.00 6.32 -35.53
C GLU A 6 -15.56 5.90 -35.82
N ASN A 7 -15.20 5.69 -37.10
CA ASN A 7 -13.82 5.44 -37.51
C ASN A 7 -12.91 6.65 -37.23
N ALA A 8 -13.35 7.86 -37.56
CA ALA A 8 -12.59 9.08 -37.26
C ALA A 8 -12.37 9.26 -35.75
N ARG A 9 -13.39 9.00 -34.92
CA ARG A 9 -13.28 9.03 -33.45
C ARG A 9 -12.32 7.97 -32.92
N SER A 10 -12.39 6.75 -33.46
CA SER A 10 -11.48 5.65 -33.12
C SER A 10 -10.02 5.99 -33.45
N SER A 11 -9.77 6.53 -34.65
CA SER A 11 -8.44 6.99 -35.06
C SER A 11 -7.92 8.14 -34.18
N LEU A 12 -8.78 9.08 -33.78
CA LEU A 12 -8.39 10.18 -32.88
C LEU A 12 -8.04 9.67 -31.48
N ILE A 13 -8.80 8.71 -30.94
CA ILE A 13 -8.53 8.07 -29.65
C ILE A 13 -7.21 7.30 -29.72
N LEU A 14 -6.95 6.58 -30.81
CA LEU A 14 -5.70 5.86 -31.02
C LEU A 14 -4.50 6.82 -31.09
N ALA A 15 -4.61 7.90 -31.88
CA ALA A 15 -3.57 8.92 -31.99
C ALA A 15 -3.30 9.59 -30.62
N GLY A 16 -4.35 9.92 -29.87
CA GLY A 16 -4.23 10.47 -28.52
C GLY A 16 -3.55 9.49 -27.55
N ARG A 17 -3.86 8.19 -27.63
CA ARG A 17 -3.20 7.16 -26.82
C ARG A 17 -1.72 7.04 -27.17
N VAL A 18 -1.36 6.98 -28.46
CA VAL A 18 0.04 6.88 -28.90
C VAL A 18 0.83 8.11 -28.46
N MET A 19 0.25 9.30 -28.60
CA MET A 19 0.87 10.55 -28.15
C MET A 19 1.08 10.56 -26.63
N ASN A 20 0.08 10.13 -25.84
CA ASN A 20 0.20 10.03 -24.39
C ASN A 20 1.31 9.04 -23.99
N GLU A 21 1.42 7.88 -24.64
CA GLU A 21 2.48 6.91 -24.37
C GLU A 21 3.87 7.46 -24.74
N ALA A 22 4.01 8.18 -25.86
CA ALA A 22 5.27 8.82 -26.26
C ALA A 22 5.70 9.93 -25.30
N ILE A 23 4.77 10.81 -24.90
CA ILE A 23 5.03 11.86 -23.91
C ILE A 23 5.38 11.24 -22.56
N SER A 24 4.64 10.19 -22.16
CA SER A 24 4.92 9.47 -20.92
C SER A 24 6.33 8.88 -20.94
N PHE A 25 6.76 8.24 -22.03
CA PHE A 25 8.13 7.74 -22.15
C PHE A 25 9.18 8.83 -21.86
N ILE A 26 9.03 10.00 -22.47
CA ILE A 26 9.95 11.13 -22.30
C ILE A 26 9.94 11.64 -20.85
N VAL A 27 8.74 11.90 -20.31
CA VAL A 27 8.58 12.45 -18.96
C VAL A 27 9.13 11.50 -17.90
N PHE A 28 8.78 10.21 -17.96
CA PHE A 28 9.26 9.22 -16.99
C PHE A 28 10.78 8.96 -17.11
N THR A 29 11.38 9.14 -18.30
CA THR A 29 12.84 9.10 -18.46
C THR A 29 13.52 10.29 -17.77
N ILE A 30 12.94 11.49 -17.88
CA ILE A 30 13.45 12.68 -17.18
C ILE A 30 13.30 12.52 -15.67
N LEU A 31 12.14 12.02 -15.20
CA LEU A 31 11.91 11.73 -13.79
C LEU A 31 12.89 10.66 -13.27
N ASP A 32 13.27 9.69 -14.11
CA ASP A 32 14.28 8.69 -13.74
C ASP A 32 15.63 9.32 -13.40
N ILE A 33 16.08 10.27 -14.23
CA ILE A 33 17.33 11.01 -14.03
C ILE A 33 17.22 11.93 -12.81
N LEU A 34 16.10 12.65 -12.68
CA LEU A 34 15.87 13.58 -11.58
C LEU A 34 15.90 12.86 -10.23
N ASP A 35 15.21 11.73 -10.10
CA ASP A 35 15.16 10.94 -8.87
C ASP A 35 16.54 10.38 -8.49
N PHE A 36 17.36 10.01 -9.48
CA PHE A 36 18.74 9.59 -9.24
C PHE A 36 19.61 10.74 -8.69
N ILE A 37 19.48 11.94 -9.26
CA ILE A 37 20.17 13.14 -8.76
C ILE A 37 19.71 13.43 -7.32
N LEU A 38 18.40 13.40 -7.07
CA LEU A 38 17.83 13.62 -5.74
C LEU A 38 18.30 12.58 -4.73
N CYS A 39 18.45 11.30 -5.10
CA CYS A 39 19.05 10.29 -4.20
C CYS A 39 20.42 10.75 -3.71
N TYR A 40 21.31 11.16 -4.63
CA TYR A 40 22.65 11.62 -4.25
C TYR A 40 22.59 12.86 -3.36
N THR A 41 21.76 13.85 -3.73
CA THR A 41 21.59 15.08 -2.96
C THR A 41 21.08 14.79 -1.54
N TYR A 42 20.02 13.99 -1.40
CA TYR A 42 19.47 13.64 -0.08
C TYR A 42 20.46 12.86 0.76
N LYS A 43 21.21 11.94 0.16
CA LYS A 43 22.23 11.17 0.87
C LYS A 43 23.31 12.07 1.49
N VAL A 44 23.76 13.08 0.74
CA VAL A 44 24.72 14.07 1.24
C VAL A 44 24.11 14.93 2.35
N ILE A 45 22.87 15.41 2.17
CA ILE A 45 22.19 16.24 3.17
C ILE A 45 21.93 15.47 4.46
N ASP A 46 21.44 14.24 4.37
CA ASP A 46 21.15 13.39 5.53
C ASP A 46 22.42 13.09 6.32
N PHE A 47 23.55 12.84 5.63
CA PHE A 47 24.84 12.68 6.30
C PHE A 47 25.28 13.96 7.03
N ILE A 48 25.11 15.14 6.41
CA ILE A 48 25.50 16.41 7.02
C ILE A 48 24.63 16.75 8.24
N ILE A 49 23.32 16.51 8.15
CA ILE A 49 22.36 16.96 9.17
C ILE A 49 22.12 15.91 10.26
N GLU A 50 21.98 14.64 9.88
CA GLU A 50 21.63 13.55 10.81
C GLU A 50 22.87 12.75 11.26
N SER A 51 24.05 12.98 10.67
CA SER A 51 25.28 12.18 10.91
C SER A 51 25.10 10.68 10.66
N GLU A 52 24.04 10.29 9.93
CA GLU A 52 23.73 8.92 9.57
C GLU A 52 23.89 8.71 8.07
N TRP A 53 24.73 7.76 7.67
CA TRP A 53 24.83 7.35 6.28
C TRP A 53 23.80 6.27 5.97
N LYS A 54 22.64 6.67 5.44
CA LYS A 54 21.58 5.71 5.06
C LYS A 54 21.83 5.18 3.65
N PRO A 55 21.74 3.86 3.43
CA PRO A 55 21.79 3.31 2.08
C PRO A 55 20.56 3.76 1.29
N CYS A 56 20.77 4.06 0.00
CA CYS A 56 19.70 4.47 -0.91
C CYS A 56 19.25 3.26 -1.75
N TYR A 57 17.95 3.05 -1.90
CA TYR A 57 17.42 1.85 -2.54
C TYR A 57 17.77 1.74 -4.05
N CYS A 58 18.15 2.85 -4.69
CA CYS A 58 18.58 2.87 -6.09
C CYS A 58 19.87 2.07 -6.35
N SER A 59 20.63 1.71 -5.31
CA SER A 59 21.86 0.92 -5.41
C SER A 59 21.69 -0.57 -5.09
N SER A 60 20.46 -1.06 -4.87
CA SER A 60 20.24 -2.49 -4.62
C SER A 60 20.43 -3.32 -5.89
N THR A 61 21.52 -4.08 -5.97
CA THR A 61 21.82 -5.00 -7.07
C THR A 61 20.79 -6.13 -7.13
N LYS A 62 20.37 -6.48 -8.35
CA LYS A 62 19.51 -7.65 -8.66
C LYS A 62 20.19 -8.95 -8.23
N GLU A 63 19.91 -9.44 -7.03
CA GLU A 63 20.08 -10.87 -6.76
C GLU A 63 18.73 -11.46 -6.40
N ALA A 64 18.28 -12.39 -7.24
CA ALA A 64 17.04 -13.12 -7.05
C ALA A 64 17.16 -13.95 -5.78
N ILE A 65 16.37 -13.60 -4.77
CA ILE A 65 16.30 -14.34 -3.51
C ILE A 65 15.51 -15.62 -3.80
N THR A 66 16.22 -16.67 -4.18
CA THR A 66 15.66 -18.03 -4.28
C THR A 66 16.30 -18.92 -3.21
N SER A 67 15.48 -19.21 -2.19
CA SER A 67 15.47 -20.43 -1.35
C SER A 67 16.81 -21.13 -1.05
N SER A 68 17.53 -20.65 -0.03
CA SER A 68 18.28 -21.52 0.89
C SER A 68 18.57 -20.75 2.18
N GLY A 69 18.10 -21.28 3.31
CA GLY A 69 18.08 -20.60 4.62
C GLY A 69 19.45 -20.53 5.32
N THR A 70 20.46 -19.96 4.69
CA THR A 70 21.77 -19.77 5.33
C THR A 70 22.42 -18.49 4.82
N ILE A 71 22.61 -17.50 5.70
CA ILE A 71 23.34 -16.26 5.39
C ILE A 71 24.77 -16.44 5.89
N LEU A 72 25.75 -16.30 4.99
CA LEU A 72 27.16 -16.13 5.33
C LEU A 72 27.42 -14.64 5.51
N VAL A 73 27.65 -14.22 6.75
CA VAL A 73 28.11 -12.86 7.06
C VAL A 73 29.63 -12.91 7.13
N SER A 74 30.29 -12.19 6.21
CA SER A 74 31.73 -11.96 6.26
C SER A 74 31.97 -10.67 7.04
N GLU A 75 32.24 -10.80 8.33
CA GLU A 75 32.94 -9.74 9.07
C GLU A 75 34.44 -9.94 8.85
N GLN A 76 35.22 -8.85 8.78
CA GLN A 76 36.65 -8.82 8.47
C GLN A 76 37.42 -10.10 8.90
N GLY A 77 37.64 -11.01 7.95
CA GLY A 77 38.53 -12.17 8.13
C GLY A 77 37.94 -13.48 8.64
N GLU A 78 36.70 -13.56 9.12
CA GLU A 78 36.11 -14.85 9.56
C GLU A 78 34.64 -15.00 9.15
N SER A 79 34.32 -16.10 8.45
CA SER A 79 32.97 -16.44 8.03
C SER A 79 32.25 -17.23 9.12
N LYS A 80 31.31 -16.59 9.83
CA LYS A 80 30.40 -17.26 10.76
C LYS A 80 29.06 -17.56 10.08
N ILE A 81 28.64 -18.82 10.14
CA ILE A 81 27.32 -19.28 9.69
C ILE A 81 26.31 -18.96 10.79
N VAL A 82 25.39 -18.02 10.54
CA VAL A 82 24.32 -17.68 11.50
C VAL A 82 23.04 -18.38 11.06
N CYS A 83 22.54 -19.30 11.88
CA CYS A 83 21.26 -19.97 11.66
C CYS A 83 20.13 -19.06 12.15
N LEU A 84 19.28 -18.57 11.25
CA LEU A 84 18.14 -17.72 11.60
C LEU A 84 17.03 -18.57 12.25
N THR A 85 16.53 -18.14 13.40
CA THR A 85 15.36 -18.73 14.05
C THR A 85 14.10 -18.51 13.19
N SER A 86 13.08 -19.36 13.34
CA SER A 86 11.86 -19.35 12.50
C SER A 86 11.13 -17.99 12.48
N SER A 87 11.22 -17.19 13.55
CA SER A 87 10.68 -15.83 13.62
C SER A 87 11.44 -14.87 12.69
N SER A 88 12.77 -14.88 12.76
CA SER A 88 13.64 -14.02 11.94
C SER A 88 13.55 -14.35 10.45
N LYS A 89 13.33 -15.63 10.12
CA LYS A 89 13.12 -16.10 8.75
C LYS A 89 11.84 -15.53 8.14
N LEU A 90 10.72 -15.55 8.88
CA LEU A 90 9.46 -14.93 8.47
C LEU A 90 9.62 -13.42 8.27
N HIS A 91 10.30 -12.72 9.19
CA HIS A 91 10.60 -11.29 9.05
C HIS A 91 11.39 -10.99 7.77
N LEU A 92 12.39 -11.82 7.45
CA LEU A 92 13.19 -11.67 6.25
C LEU A 92 12.40 -11.97 4.98
N GLU A 93 11.48 -12.93 4.98
CA GLU A 93 10.60 -13.21 3.81
C GLU A 93 9.64 -12.04 3.54
N GLU A 94 9.04 -11.43 4.57
CA GLU A 94 8.16 -10.26 4.39
C GLU A 94 8.91 -9.02 3.88
N ILE A 95 10.14 -8.83 4.34
CA ILE A 95 11.01 -7.72 3.89
C ILE A 95 11.62 -8.05 2.51
N SER A 96 11.94 -9.31 2.25
CA SER A 96 12.51 -9.77 0.98
C SER A 96 11.55 -9.59 -0.19
N ASP A 97 10.26 -9.91 0.01
CA ASP A 97 9.22 -9.71 -1.01
C ASP A 97 8.95 -8.22 -1.32
N THR A 98 9.40 -7.33 -0.42
CA THR A 98 9.31 -5.89 -0.58
C THR A 98 10.60 -5.25 -1.06
N LEU A 99 11.69 -6.01 -1.26
CA LEU A 99 12.95 -5.49 -1.80
C LEU A 99 12.76 -5.03 -3.24
N TYR A 100 12.64 -3.71 -3.33
CA TYR A 100 12.34 -2.89 -4.48
C TYR A 100 13.32 -3.16 -5.62
N THR A 101 12.85 -3.85 -6.66
CA THR A 101 13.57 -3.92 -7.94
C THR A 101 12.97 -2.91 -8.90
N ARG A 102 13.60 -1.74 -9.00
CA ARG A 102 13.27 -0.74 -10.02
C ARG A 102 13.87 -1.19 -11.36
N SER A 103 13.04 -1.67 -12.28
CA SER A 103 13.45 -1.69 -13.69
C SER A 103 13.32 -0.28 -14.26
N SER A 104 14.44 0.27 -14.75
CA SER A 104 14.38 1.50 -15.55
C SER A 104 13.49 1.28 -16.76
N LEU A 105 12.83 2.33 -17.23
CA LEU A 105 11.93 2.24 -18.39
C LEU A 105 12.69 1.74 -19.64
N VAL A 106 13.96 2.13 -19.75
CA VAL A 106 14.91 1.62 -20.76
C VAL A 106 15.18 0.10 -20.60
N ALA A 107 15.36 -0.39 -19.37
CA ALA A 107 15.53 -1.82 -19.12
C ALA A 107 14.26 -2.63 -19.42
N GLU A 108 13.08 -2.04 -19.27
CA GLU A 108 11.80 -2.67 -19.63
C GLU A 108 11.59 -2.74 -21.15
N VAL A 109 11.87 -1.66 -21.87
CA VAL A 109 11.85 -1.65 -23.34
C VAL A 109 12.88 -2.62 -23.90
N SER A 110 14.07 -2.68 -23.30
CA SER A 110 15.09 -3.67 -23.64
C SER A 110 14.60 -5.10 -23.39
N LYS A 111 13.99 -5.39 -22.23
CA LYS A 111 13.40 -6.72 -21.96
C LYS A 111 12.26 -7.07 -22.90
N SER A 112 11.38 -6.13 -23.24
CA SER A 112 10.29 -6.35 -24.20
C SER A 112 10.84 -6.64 -25.58
N THR A 113 11.79 -5.84 -26.04
CA THR A 113 12.50 -6.05 -27.32
C THR A 113 13.24 -7.38 -27.34
N VAL A 114 13.90 -7.75 -26.23
CA VAL A 114 14.61 -9.03 -26.08
C VAL A 114 13.64 -10.21 -26.03
N ASN A 115 12.49 -10.09 -25.37
CA ASN A 115 11.46 -11.13 -25.32
C ASN A 115 10.78 -11.30 -26.67
N GLU A 116 10.59 -10.22 -27.43
CA GLU A 116 10.04 -10.23 -28.78
C GLU A 116 11.04 -10.77 -29.81
N LEU A 117 12.33 -10.44 -29.65
CA LEU A 117 13.45 -11.07 -30.37
C LEU A 117 13.61 -12.55 -30.01
N LYS A 118 13.37 -12.94 -28.75
CA LYS A 118 13.32 -14.34 -28.32
C LYS A 118 12.12 -15.07 -28.93
N ARG A 119 10.95 -14.45 -28.98
CA ARG A 119 9.75 -15.00 -29.66
C ARG A 119 10.04 -15.22 -31.14
N ARG A 120 10.61 -14.22 -31.81
CA ARG A 120 11.05 -14.31 -33.22
C ARG A 120 12.20 -15.29 -33.45
N LYS A 121 13.07 -15.51 -32.47
CA LYS A 121 14.12 -16.55 -32.51
C LYS A 121 13.55 -17.95 -32.29
N VAL A 122 12.49 -18.11 -31.49
CA VAL A 122 11.79 -19.39 -31.31
C VAL A 122 11.04 -19.77 -32.59
N ASP A 123 10.51 -18.81 -33.33
CA ASP A 123 9.89 -19.06 -34.65
C ASP A 123 10.93 -19.39 -35.75
N ASN A 124 12.20 -19.00 -35.57
CA ASN A 124 13.31 -19.30 -36.50
C ASN A 124 14.24 -20.46 -36.03
N ALA A 125 13.96 -21.09 -34.89
CA ALA A 125 14.78 -22.15 -34.32
C ALA A 125 14.25 -23.57 -34.62
N ALA A 126 13.67 -23.77 -35.81
CA ALA A 126 13.34 -25.09 -36.35
C ALA A 126 14.43 -25.65 -37.30
N VAL A 127 15.58 -24.98 -37.50
CA VAL A 127 16.56 -25.36 -38.55
C VAL A 127 18.01 -25.57 -38.09
N ILE A 128 18.41 -25.39 -36.83
CA ILE A 128 19.79 -25.74 -36.41
C ILE A 128 19.78 -26.49 -35.08
N GLN A 129 19.56 -27.80 -35.18
CA GLN A 129 19.76 -28.78 -34.11
C GLN A 129 21.02 -29.58 -34.40
N GLN A 130 22.19 -29.08 -33.99
CA GLN A 130 23.35 -29.90 -33.62
C GLN A 130 24.49 -28.98 -33.16
N SER A 131 25.22 -29.43 -32.13
CA SER A 131 26.49 -28.88 -31.63
C SER A 131 26.41 -27.93 -30.42
N CYS A 132 26.17 -28.49 -29.23
CA CYS A 132 26.99 -28.21 -28.02
C CYS A 132 26.48 -29.03 -26.82
N GLU A 133 26.54 -30.36 -26.92
CA GLU A 133 26.64 -31.23 -25.74
C GLU A 133 28.12 -31.51 -25.49
N ARG A 134 28.74 -30.74 -24.60
CA ARG A 134 29.94 -31.11 -23.81
C ARG A 134 30.35 -29.90 -22.98
N LEU A 135 29.95 -29.91 -21.71
CA LEU A 135 30.60 -29.32 -20.53
C LEU A 135 29.58 -29.32 -19.37
N LYS A 136 29.21 -30.52 -18.91
CA LYS A 136 28.59 -30.72 -17.59
C LYS A 136 29.50 -31.66 -16.81
N ASN A 137 30.39 -31.07 -16.03
CA ASN A 137 30.91 -31.65 -14.78
C ASN A 137 31.59 -30.53 -13.99
N GLY A 138 30.85 -30.02 -13.00
CA GLY A 138 31.30 -29.00 -12.07
C GLY A 138 30.19 -28.79 -11.05
N SER A 139 30.33 -29.42 -9.88
CA SER A 139 29.44 -29.24 -8.73
C SER A 139 29.52 -27.79 -8.25
N VAL A 140 28.60 -26.94 -8.70
CA VAL A 140 28.42 -25.59 -8.16
C VAL A 140 27.55 -25.68 -6.91
N ARG A 141 28.17 -25.59 -5.72
CA ARG A 141 27.45 -25.19 -4.51
C ARG A 141 26.99 -23.74 -4.72
N SER A 142 25.68 -23.52 -4.82
CA SER A 142 25.10 -22.17 -4.84
C SER A 142 25.26 -21.52 -3.47
N ALA A 143 26.26 -20.66 -3.31
CA ALA A 143 26.38 -19.77 -2.17
C ALA A 143 25.40 -18.60 -2.35
N PHE A 144 24.63 -18.32 -1.30
CA PHE A 144 23.63 -17.27 -1.24
C PHE A 144 24.27 -15.98 -0.67
N SER A 145 24.35 -14.92 -1.47
CA SER A 145 24.72 -13.58 -1.00
C SER A 145 23.44 -12.79 -0.69
N VAL A 146 23.28 -12.37 0.57
CA VAL A 146 22.32 -11.34 0.92
C VAL A 146 23.00 -10.00 0.73
N ASN A 147 22.34 -9.08 0.02
CA ASN A 147 22.84 -7.73 -0.19
C ASN A 147 23.17 -7.06 1.17
N SER A 148 24.41 -6.58 1.32
CA SER A 148 24.92 -5.97 2.56
C SER A 148 24.06 -4.81 3.05
N THR A 149 23.39 -4.09 2.16
CA THR A 149 22.43 -3.03 2.47
C THR A 149 21.23 -3.53 3.29
N ILE A 150 20.73 -4.73 2.99
CA ILE A 150 19.60 -5.35 3.72
C ILE A 150 20.06 -5.80 5.09
N VAL A 151 21.27 -6.36 5.17
CA VAL A 151 21.88 -6.80 6.41
C VAL A 151 22.15 -5.60 7.33
N GLU A 152 22.66 -4.48 6.81
CA GLU A 152 22.85 -3.24 7.59
C GLU A 152 21.52 -2.66 8.09
N MET A 153 20.47 -2.64 7.24
CA MET A 153 19.12 -2.23 7.65
C MET A 153 18.49 -3.14 8.73
N LEU A 154 18.89 -4.41 8.78
CA LEU A 154 18.42 -5.39 9.77
C LEU A 154 19.32 -5.45 11.03
N GLN A 155 20.62 -5.23 10.90
CA GLN A 155 21.59 -5.21 12.01
C GLN A 155 21.40 -3.99 12.90
N GLY A 156 21.03 -2.83 12.33
CA GLY A 156 20.55 -1.69 13.10
C GLY A 156 19.30 -1.98 13.95
N LYS A 157 18.59 -3.10 13.69
CA LYS A 157 17.37 -3.52 14.39
C LYS A 157 17.56 -4.69 15.36
N THR A 158 18.67 -5.44 15.29
CA THR A 158 18.94 -6.59 16.17
C THR A 158 19.86 -6.26 17.34
N GLY A 159 20.59 -5.14 17.27
CA GLY A 159 21.27 -4.57 18.44
C GLY A 159 20.25 -4.02 19.43
N GLY A 160 20.23 -4.59 20.63
CA GLY A 160 19.20 -4.34 21.65
C GLY A 160 18.91 -2.86 21.93
N GLN A 161 17.68 -2.64 22.44
CA GLN A 161 17.13 -1.38 22.93
C GLN A 161 18.19 -0.39 23.43
N LYS A 162 18.63 0.49 22.53
CA LYS A 162 19.11 1.81 22.92
C LYS A 162 18.01 2.77 22.56
N SER A 163 17.49 3.43 23.59
CA SER A 163 16.70 4.64 23.49
C SER A 163 17.51 5.69 22.74
N HIS A 164 17.55 5.61 21.42
CA HIS A 164 17.90 6.76 20.61
C HIS A 164 16.74 7.74 20.79
N ASP A 165 17.04 8.91 21.35
CA ASP A 165 16.14 10.05 21.29
C ASP A 165 15.72 10.20 19.84
N LEU A 166 14.44 9.95 19.60
CA LEU A 166 13.82 9.90 18.29
C LEU A 166 13.77 11.33 17.74
N THR A 167 14.89 11.80 17.21
CA THR A 167 14.96 13.09 16.53
C THR A 167 14.11 13.01 15.26
N PRO A 168 13.15 13.94 15.06
CA PRO A 168 12.45 14.07 13.78
C PRO A 168 13.48 14.20 12.66
N ARG A 169 13.23 13.60 11.49
CA ARG A 169 14.09 13.89 10.34
C ARG A 169 13.92 15.36 10.02
N TRP A 170 14.98 16.01 9.55
CA TRP A 170 14.91 17.44 9.19
C TRP A 170 13.85 17.72 8.11
N SER A 171 13.48 16.67 7.36
CA SER A 171 12.45 16.69 6.34
C SER A 171 11.01 16.53 6.84
N ASP A 172 10.82 16.22 8.12
CA ASP A 172 9.50 16.07 8.72
C ASP A 172 8.90 17.43 9.10
N CYS A 173 7.60 17.43 9.35
CA CYS A 173 6.86 18.62 9.75
C CYS A 173 6.93 18.81 11.27
N ASP A 174 7.32 20.01 11.70
CA ASP A 174 7.55 20.29 13.11
C ASP A 174 6.31 20.76 13.91
N CYS A 175 5.10 20.52 13.41
CA CYS A 175 3.88 20.97 14.09
C CYS A 175 3.37 19.92 15.09
N ASP A 176 2.70 20.34 16.16
CA ASP A 176 2.15 19.45 17.20
C ASP A 176 1.28 18.30 16.66
N THR A 177 0.57 18.52 15.55
CA THR A 177 -0.28 17.50 14.90
C THR A 177 0.55 16.42 14.19
N CYS A 178 1.66 16.81 13.58
CA CYS A 178 2.62 15.90 12.93
C CYS A 178 3.63 15.32 13.93
N HIS A 179 3.87 16.04 15.04
CA HIS A 179 4.70 15.67 16.18
C HIS A 179 3.94 14.96 17.30
N SER A 180 2.69 14.49 17.08
CA SER A 180 1.91 13.82 18.13
C SER A 180 2.60 12.63 18.81
N TRP A 181 3.67 12.11 18.20
CA TRP A 181 4.58 11.08 18.70
C TRP A 181 5.60 11.54 19.76
N SER A 182 5.86 12.85 19.89
CA SER A 182 6.89 13.38 20.82
C SER A 182 6.39 13.54 22.25
N SER A 183 5.08 13.66 22.48
CA SER A 183 4.57 14.17 23.77
C SER A 183 3.88 13.18 24.70
N SER A 184 3.28 12.06 24.27
CA SER A 184 2.68 11.11 25.23
C SER A 184 2.16 9.79 24.61
N SER A 185 2.64 8.66 25.13
CA SER A 185 2.27 7.26 24.83
C SER A 185 2.66 6.72 23.44
N LYS A 186 3.80 6.02 23.41
CA LYS A 186 4.48 5.47 22.22
C LYS A 186 3.82 4.21 21.63
N ASP A 187 2.73 3.72 22.20
CA ASP A 187 2.29 2.34 21.99
C ASP A 187 0.89 2.18 21.40
N SER A 188 0.20 3.28 21.05
CA SER A 188 -1.17 3.21 20.53
C SER A 188 -1.45 4.17 19.39
N LEU A 189 -2.36 3.76 18.51
CA LEU A 189 -2.95 4.56 17.45
C LEU A 189 -3.92 5.57 18.04
N PHE A 190 -4.10 6.68 17.33
CA PHE A 190 -5.22 7.56 17.57
C PHE A 190 -6.52 6.87 17.15
N VAL A 191 -7.45 6.72 18.08
CA VAL A 191 -8.75 6.07 17.86
C VAL A 191 -9.88 7.04 18.22
N LYS A 192 -10.78 7.27 17.28
CA LYS A 192 -12.06 7.96 17.52
C LYS A 192 -13.14 6.93 17.83
N VAL A 193 -13.77 7.11 18.99
CA VAL A 193 -14.89 6.26 19.45
C VAL A 193 -16.20 7.05 19.41
N ASP A 194 -17.23 6.50 18.78
CA ASP A 194 -18.61 7.02 18.78
C ASP A 194 -19.62 5.89 18.98
N GLY A 195 -20.90 6.23 19.15
CA GLY A 195 -21.98 5.28 19.35
C GLY A 195 -22.14 4.85 20.82
N ALA A 196 -22.37 3.56 21.04
CA ALA A 196 -22.78 3.04 22.33
C ALA A 196 -21.64 3.16 23.35
N LYS A 197 -21.92 3.80 24.49
CA LYS A 197 -20.97 3.95 25.60
C LYS A 197 -21.25 2.93 26.72
N GLU A 198 -22.52 2.68 26.98
CA GLU A 198 -23.02 1.74 27.98
C GLU A 198 -23.83 0.65 27.29
N ASN A 199 -23.82 -0.58 27.82
CA ASN A 199 -24.53 -1.73 27.25
C ASN A 199 -24.23 -1.99 25.76
N VAL A 200 -22.94 -1.87 25.38
CA VAL A 200 -22.45 -2.15 24.03
C VAL A 200 -22.81 -3.57 23.63
N GLN A 201 -23.59 -3.74 22.55
CA GLN A 201 -23.92 -5.06 22.04
C GLN A 201 -22.90 -5.55 21.04
N GLU A 202 -22.45 -4.67 20.14
CA GLU A 202 -21.53 -5.02 19.05
C GLU A 202 -20.52 -3.90 18.79
N ASP A 203 -19.32 -4.28 18.40
CA ASP A 203 -18.22 -3.38 18.06
C ASP A 203 -18.02 -3.32 16.54
N VAL A 204 -17.68 -2.15 16.01
CA VAL A 204 -17.41 -1.93 14.58
C VAL A 204 -16.09 -1.19 14.41
N ILE A 205 -15.18 -1.74 13.63
CA ILE A 205 -13.86 -1.15 13.35
C ILE A 205 -13.85 -0.61 11.91
N PHE A 206 -13.54 0.67 11.77
CA PHE A 206 -13.40 1.39 10.52
C PHE A 206 -11.94 1.64 10.20
N ILE A 207 -11.49 1.13 9.04
CA ILE A 207 -10.10 1.19 8.58
C ILE A 207 -10.04 2.04 7.31
N HIS A 208 -9.35 3.18 7.36
CA HIS A 208 -9.21 4.08 6.21
C HIS A 208 -8.22 3.57 5.16
N GLY A 209 -8.24 4.19 3.98
CA GLY A 209 -7.34 3.90 2.86
C GLY A 209 -5.99 4.61 2.95
N PHE A 210 -5.23 4.57 1.85
CA PHE A 210 -3.93 5.22 1.76
C PHE A 210 -4.05 6.75 1.81
N ILE A 211 -3.12 7.43 2.50
CA ILE A 211 -3.08 8.91 2.64
C ILE A 211 -4.45 9.46 3.10
N SER A 212 -4.95 8.91 4.20
CA SER A 212 -6.25 9.25 4.80
C SER A 212 -6.16 9.18 6.34
N SER A 213 -7.29 9.35 7.01
CA SER A 213 -7.40 9.28 8.47
C SER A 213 -8.79 8.84 8.92
N SER A 214 -8.95 8.56 10.21
CA SER A 214 -10.24 8.32 10.89
C SER A 214 -11.27 9.41 10.60
N ALA A 215 -10.83 10.64 10.33
CA ALA A 215 -11.69 11.76 9.97
C ALA A 215 -12.55 11.46 8.73
N PHE A 216 -12.06 10.62 7.80
CA PHE A 216 -12.85 10.17 6.67
C PHE A 216 -14.17 9.52 7.12
N TRP A 217 -14.14 8.72 8.19
CA TRP A 217 -15.31 8.03 8.73
C TRP A 217 -16.11 8.92 9.69
N THR A 218 -15.44 9.66 10.57
CA THR A 218 -16.12 10.47 11.60
C THR A 218 -16.85 11.67 11.00
N GLU A 219 -16.37 12.21 9.88
CA GLU A 219 -17.01 13.34 9.19
C GLU A 219 -18.01 12.90 8.12
N THR A 220 -17.99 11.63 7.70
CA THR A 220 -18.91 11.10 6.68
C THR A 220 -19.96 10.18 7.26
N LEU A 221 -19.59 9.05 7.85
CA LEU A 221 -20.54 8.00 8.22
C LEU A 221 -21.09 8.16 9.63
N PHE A 222 -20.23 8.47 10.59
CA PHE A 222 -20.62 8.50 12.00
C PHE A 222 -21.80 9.45 12.28
N PRO A 223 -21.90 10.65 11.66
CA PRO A 223 -23.04 11.54 11.87
C PRO A 223 -24.35 11.04 11.24
N ASN A 224 -24.27 10.08 10.32
CA ASN A 224 -25.39 9.60 9.51
C ASN A 224 -25.99 8.27 9.99
N PHE A 225 -25.41 7.62 11.01
CA PHE A 225 -26.02 6.47 11.66
C PHE A 225 -27.25 6.86 12.48
N SER A 226 -28.26 5.99 12.47
CA SER A 226 -29.49 6.15 13.22
C SER A 226 -29.24 6.16 14.73
N LYS A 227 -30.14 6.78 15.52
CA LYS A 227 -30.05 6.75 16.98
C LYS A 227 -30.04 5.33 17.53
N ALA A 228 -30.84 4.43 16.94
CA ALA A 228 -30.89 3.02 17.31
C ALA A 228 -29.56 2.30 17.03
N ALA A 229 -28.90 2.60 15.91
CA ALA A 229 -27.57 2.07 15.65
C ALA A 229 -26.55 2.62 16.66
N LYS A 230 -26.56 3.94 16.92
CA LYS A 230 -25.67 4.55 17.91
C LYS A 230 -25.90 4.08 19.36
N SER A 231 -27.06 3.53 19.69
CA SER A 231 -27.29 2.92 21.01
C SER A 231 -26.86 1.46 21.10
N LYS A 232 -26.70 0.76 19.96
CA LYS A 232 -26.35 -0.67 19.91
C LYS A 232 -24.87 -0.92 19.62
N TYR A 233 -24.33 -0.14 18.68
CA TYR A 233 -22.99 -0.32 18.13
C TYR A 233 -22.00 0.68 18.70
N ARG A 234 -20.84 0.19 19.13
CA ARG A 234 -19.67 1.03 19.44
C ARG A 234 -18.76 1.09 18.22
N LEU A 235 -18.49 2.29 17.75
CA LEU A 235 -17.81 2.54 16.47
C LEU A 235 -16.39 3.03 16.74
N PHE A 236 -15.40 2.36 16.16
CA PHE A 236 -13.98 2.71 16.25
C PHE A 236 -13.47 3.14 14.88
N ALA A 237 -13.01 4.38 14.73
CA ALA A 237 -12.27 4.82 13.55
C ALA A 237 -10.80 5.04 13.95
N VAL A 238 -9.89 4.29 13.34
CA VAL A 238 -8.46 4.35 13.64
C VAL A 238 -7.74 5.24 12.65
N ASP A 239 -6.78 6.04 13.10
CA ASP A 239 -5.71 6.55 12.24
C ASP A 239 -4.64 5.45 12.15
N LEU A 240 -4.33 4.97 10.96
CA LEU A 240 -3.30 3.94 10.76
C LEU A 240 -1.91 4.45 11.19
N LEU A 241 -1.03 3.53 11.60
CA LEU A 241 0.37 3.83 11.90
C LEU A 241 0.98 4.64 10.73
N GLY A 242 1.57 5.79 11.02
CA GLY A 242 2.14 6.67 9.99
C GLY A 242 1.21 7.77 9.45
N PHE A 243 -0.07 7.73 9.78
CA PHE A 243 -1.10 8.61 9.21
C PHE A 243 -1.89 9.36 10.29
N GLY A 244 -2.54 10.47 9.89
CA GLY A 244 -3.39 11.27 10.76
C GLY A 244 -2.65 11.74 12.01
N ARG A 245 -3.22 11.48 13.19
CA ARG A 245 -2.67 11.80 14.50
C ARG A 245 -1.95 10.63 15.16
N SER A 246 -1.91 9.47 14.51
CA SER A 246 -1.17 8.31 15.00
C SER A 246 0.34 8.51 14.93
N PRO A 247 1.11 7.74 15.73
CA PRO A 247 2.57 7.76 15.71
C PRO A 247 3.14 7.52 14.30
N LYS A 248 4.27 8.15 14.00
CA LYS A 248 4.97 8.04 12.70
C LYS A 248 6.45 7.66 12.90
N PRO A 249 6.73 6.51 13.52
CA PRO A 249 8.10 6.08 13.81
C PRO A 249 8.99 6.10 12.57
N SER A 250 10.18 6.67 12.72
CA SER A 250 11.17 6.81 11.64
C SER A 250 11.89 5.49 11.34
N ASP A 251 11.84 4.53 12.27
CA ASP A 251 12.46 3.21 12.26
C ASP A 251 11.49 2.07 11.84
N SER A 252 10.20 2.37 11.75
CA SER A 252 9.17 1.42 11.30
C SER A 252 9.24 1.18 9.79
N LEU A 253 8.97 -0.06 9.41
CA LEU A 253 8.80 -0.46 8.01
C LEU A 253 7.32 -0.47 7.60
N TYR A 254 6.38 -0.14 8.46
CA TYR A 254 4.95 -0.09 8.14
C TYR A 254 4.46 -1.41 7.52
N THR A 255 4.91 -2.54 8.08
CA THR A 255 4.51 -3.87 7.61
C THR A 255 3.05 -4.17 7.99
N ILE A 256 2.41 -5.10 7.29
CA ILE A 256 1.05 -5.55 7.65
C ILE A 256 0.98 -5.93 9.13
N ARG A 257 1.97 -6.68 9.61
CA ARG A 257 2.06 -7.11 11.00
C ARG A 257 2.11 -5.93 11.96
N GLU A 258 2.97 -4.94 11.71
CA GLU A 258 3.06 -3.73 12.54
C GLU A 258 1.71 -2.99 12.57
N HIS A 259 1.02 -2.86 11.44
CA HIS A 259 -0.31 -2.25 11.40
C HIS A 259 -1.36 -3.04 12.20
N LEU A 260 -1.38 -4.37 12.09
CA LEU A 260 -2.32 -5.22 12.83
C LEU A 260 -2.06 -5.19 14.33
N ASP A 261 -0.80 -5.33 14.75
CA ASP A 261 -0.40 -5.31 16.16
C ASP A 261 -0.75 -3.95 16.79
N MET A 262 -0.63 -2.85 16.03
CA MET A 262 -1.07 -1.53 16.50
C MET A 262 -2.61 -1.41 16.59
N ILE A 263 -3.37 -1.98 15.65
CA ILE A 263 -4.85 -2.00 15.75
C ILE A 263 -5.30 -2.79 16.99
N GLU A 264 -4.65 -3.92 17.28
CA GLU A 264 -4.92 -4.75 18.46
C GLU A 264 -4.70 -4.00 19.76
N LYS A 265 -3.49 -3.43 19.94
CA LYS A 265 -3.12 -2.67 21.13
C LYS A 265 -3.97 -1.44 21.36
N SER A 266 -4.53 -0.86 20.29
CA SER A 266 -5.24 0.42 20.37
C SER A 266 -6.75 0.26 20.44
N VAL A 267 -7.28 -0.83 19.87
CA VAL A 267 -8.73 -1.06 19.78
C VAL A 267 -9.11 -2.30 20.58
N LEU A 268 -8.57 -3.47 20.23
CA LEU A 268 -9.07 -4.74 20.76
C LEU A 268 -8.78 -4.92 22.25
N GLU A 269 -7.53 -4.70 22.66
CA GLU A 269 -7.08 -4.93 24.04
C GLU A 269 -7.70 -3.90 25.02
N PRO A 270 -7.62 -2.58 24.78
CA PRO A 270 -8.09 -1.60 25.77
C PRO A 270 -9.61 -1.59 25.92
N HIS A 271 -10.34 -1.89 24.84
CA HIS A 271 -11.80 -1.88 24.82
C HIS A 271 -12.42 -3.28 25.00
N LYS A 272 -11.58 -4.29 25.22
CA LYS A 272 -11.96 -5.71 25.43
C LYS A 272 -12.87 -6.24 24.33
N VAL A 273 -12.59 -5.87 23.08
CA VAL A 273 -13.38 -6.25 21.92
C VAL A 273 -13.13 -7.73 21.60
N LYS A 274 -14.17 -8.56 21.76
CA LYS A 274 -14.08 -10.02 21.51
C LYS A 274 -14.53 -10.41 20.11
N SER A 275 -15.50 -9.67 19.56
CA SER A 275 -16.09 -9.90 18.25
C SER A 275 -16.50 -8.56 17.64
N PHE A 276 -16.30 -8.37 16.35
CA PHE A 276 -16.47 -7.08 15.71
C PHE A 276 -16.84 -7.19 14.24
N HIS A 277 -17.48 -6.13 13.73
CA HIS A 277 -17.65 -5.90 12.30
C HIS A 277 -16.47 -5.08 11.77
N ILE A 278 -16.05 -5.31 10.53
CA ILE A 278 -15.00 -4.52 9.88
C ILE A 278 -15.61 -3.77 8.70
N VAL A 279 -15.31 -2.48 8.60
CA VAL A 279 -15.58 -1.64 7.43
C VAL A 279 -14.27 -1.03 6.98
N ALA A 280 -13.88 -1.28 5.73
CA ALA A 280 -12.58 -0.83 5.24
C ALA A 280 -12.65 -0.27 3.83
N HIS A 281 -11.79 0.71 3.53
CA HIS A 281 -11.70 1.36 2.22
C HIS A 281 -10.31 1.22 1.62
N SER A 282 -10.24 0.90 0.32
CA SER A 282 -9.00 0.89 -0.47
C SER A 282 -7.92 0.01 0.17
N LEU A 283 -6.71 0.56 0.43
CA LEU A 283 -5.64 -0.11 1.18
C LEU A 283 -6.10 -0.73 2.51
N GLY A 284 -7.04 -0.09 3.20
CA GLY A 284 -7.61 -0.63 4.43
C GLY A 284 -8.27 -2.00 4.24
N CYS A 285 -8.74 -2.33 3.03
CA CYS A 285 -9.30 -3.65 2.72
C CYS A 285 -8.25 -4.77 2.83
N ILE A 286 -6.99 -4.48 2.49
CA ILE A 286 -5.90 -5.45 2.64
C ILE A 286 -5.67 -5.74 4.12
N LEU A 287 -5.61 -4.68 4.94
CA LEU A 287 -5.48 -4.82 6.40
C LEU A 287 -6.70 -5.51 7.01
N ALA A 288 -7.91 -5.23 6.52
CA ALA A 288 -9.13 -5.88 6.97
C ALA A 288 -9.14 -7.38 6.67
N LEU A 289 -8.69 -7.79 5.48
CA LEU A 289 -8.53 -9.20 5.13
C LEU A 289 -7.50 -9.88 6.04
N ALA A 290 -6.35 -9.25 6.27
CA ALA A 290 -5.32 -9.78 7.14
C ALA A 290 -5.80 -9.90 8.61
N LEU A 291 -6.51 -8.89 9.11
CA LEU A 291 -7.13 -8.90 10.44
C LEU A 291 -8.19 -10.00 10.57
N ALA A 292 -8.99 -10.20 9.53
CA ALA A 292 -10.01 -11.24 9.48
C ALA A 292 -9.40 -12.65 9.48
N VAL A 293 -8.26 -12.84 8.82
CA VAL A 293 -7.49 -14.09 8.86
C VAL A 293 -6.81 -14.31 10.22
N LYS A 294 -6.35 -13.25 10.89
CA LYS A 294 -5.78 -13.33 12.24
C LYS A 294 -6.84 -13.68 13.28
N TYR A 295 -8.09 -13.22 13.09
CA TYR A 295 -9.22 -13.43 14.01
C TYR A 295 -10.46 -14.04 13.35
N PRO A 296 -10.38 -15.26 12.79
CA PRO A 296 -11.46 -15.84 11.98
C PRO A 296 -12.75 -16.09 12.76
N GLY A 297 -12.66 -16.27 14.09
CA GLY A 297 -13.82 -16.47 14.98
C GLY A 297 -14.40 -15.19 15.59
N SER A 298 -13.73 -14.04 15.43
CA SER A 298 -14.18 -12.76 16.01
C SER A 298 -14.86 -11.85 14.99
N VAL A 299 -14.65 -12.06 13.69
CA VAL A 299 -15.24 -11.19 12.66
C VAL A 299 -16.69 -11.59 12.39
N LYS A 300 -17.62 -10.69 12.70
CA LYS A 300 -19.07 -10.86 12.48
C LYS A 300 -19.51 -10.53 11.06
N SER A 301 -18.93 -9.50 10.46
CA SER A 301 -19.13 -9.15 9.05
C SER A 301 -17.91 -8.41 8.49
N LEU A 302 -17.65 -8.58 7.20
CA LEU A 302 -16.56 -7.92 6.49
C LEU A 302 -17.09 -7.06 5.35
N THR A 303 -17.00 -5.74 5.48
CA THR A 303 -17.37 -4.79 4.43
C THR A 303 -16.13 -4.17 3.80
N LEU A 304 -15.90 -4.44 2.52
CA LEU A 304 -14.76 -3.95 1.74
C LEU A 304 -15.23 -2.91 0.72
N ILE A 305 -14.60 -1.75 0.67
CA ILE A 305 -14.96 -0.67 -0.25
C ILE A 305 -13.78 -0.42 -1.18
N ALA A 306 -13.96 -0.68 -2.48
CA ALA A 306 -12.92 -0.62 -3.50
C ALA A 306 -11.65 -1.43 -3.12
N PRO A 307 -11.74 -2.75 -2.90
CA PRO A 307 -10.57 -3.56 -2.53
C PRO A 307 -9.58 -3.69 -3.70
N PRO A 308 -8.28 -3.37 -3.53
CA PRO A 308 -7.26 -3.55 -4.57
C PRO A 308 -6.83 -5.02 -4.68
N TYR A 309 -7.57 -5.83 -5.45
CA TYR A 309 -7.18 -7.21 -5.76
C TYR A 309 -6.94 -7.42 -7.26
N PHE A 310 -5.67 -7.62 -7.61
CA PHE A 310 -5.22 -7.87 -8.98
C PHE A 310 -4.60 -9.27 -9.04
N PRO A 311 -5.32 -10.29 -9.55
CA PRO A 311 -4.77 -11.62 -9.71
C PRO A 311 -3.61 -11.57 -10.70
N ALA A 312 -2.42 -11.94 -10.24
CA ALA A 312 -1.21 -11.94 -11.05
C ALA A 312 -1.17 -13.17 -11.98
N PRO A 313 -0.82 -13.02 -13.26
CA PRO A 313 -0.60 -14.17 -14.15
C PRO A 313 0.49 -15.10 -13.62
N LYS A 314 0.33 -16.42 -13.85
CA LYS A 314 1.34 -17.41 -13.47
C LYS A 314 2.67 -17.10 -14.16
N GLY A 315 3.75 -17.01 -13.37
CA GLY A 315 5.10 -16.74 -13.86
C GLY A 315 5.51 -15.25 -13.85
N GLU A 316 4.61 -14.35 -13.44
CA GLU A 316 4.92 -12.94 -13.24
C GLU A 316 5.08 -12.63 -11.74
N GLN A 317 6.01 -11.75 -11.37
CA GLN A 317 6.16 -11.30 -9.99
C GLN A 317 4.95 -10.44 -9.59
N ALA A 318 4.14 -10.92 -8.64
CA ALA A 318 2.89 -10.28 -8.23
C ALA A 318 3.08 -8.82 -7.77
N THR A 319 4.14 -8.52 -7.02
CA THR A 319 4.50 -7.16 -6.58
C THR A 319 4.68 -6.21 -7.76
N GLN A 320 5.43 -6.64 -8.78
CA GLN A 320 5.70 -5.84 -9.98
C GLN A 320 4.45 -5.65 -10.84
N TYR A 321 3.62 -6.70 -10.93
CA TYR A 321 2.35 -6.64 -11.62
C TYR A 321 1.39 -5.66 -10.95
N MET A 322 1.26 -5.72 -9.62
CA MET A 322 0.47 -4.79 -8.82
C MET A 322 0.93 -3.34 -9.01
N MET A 323 2.24 -3.07 -8.91
CA MET A 323 2.79 -1.73 -9.13
C MET A 323 2.39 -1.17 -10.51
N ARG A 324 2.51 -1.96 -11.58
CA ARG A 324 2.09 -1.52 -12.92
C ARG A 324 0.59 -1.25 -13.06
N ARG A 325 -0.24 -1.92 -12.26
CA ARG A 325 -1.70 -1.75 -12.29
C ARG A 325 -2.16 -0.53 -11.49
N VAL A 326 -1.62 -0.34 -10.29
CA VAL A 326 -1.97 0.77 -9.39
C VAL A 326 -1.32 2.09 -9.84
N ALA A 327 -0.13 2.01 -10.42
CA ALA A 327 0.69 3.15 -10.82
C ALA A 327 1.25 2.96 -12.24
N PRO A 328 0.39 2.97 -13.26
CA PRO A 328 0.84 2.90 -14.65
C PRO A 328 1.56 4.19 -15.02
N ARG A 329 2.80 4.09 -15.53
CA ARG A 329 3.65 5.24 -15.93
C ARG A 329 3.02 6.05 -17.08
N ARG A 330 2.02 6.86 -16.76
CA ARG A 330 1.26 7.69 -17.69
C ARG A 330 1.15 9.10 -17.15
N VAL A 331 1.25 10.09 -18.04
CA VAL A 331 1.05 11.51 -17.67
C VAL A 331 -0.44 11.88 -17.59
N TRP A 332 -1.31 11.08 -18.22
CA TRP A 332 -2.75 11.26 -18.18
C TRP A 332 -3.48 9.93 -17.90
N PRO A 333 -4.53 9.92 -17.04
CA PRO A 333 -5.07 11.06 -16.28
C PRO A 333 -4.16 11.53 -15.13
N PRO A 334 -4.35 12.75 -14.58
CA PRO A 334 -3.48 13.31 -13.54
C PRO A 334 -3.37 12.43 -12.28
N ILE A 335 -4.42 11.70 -11.93
CA ILE A 335 -4.42 10.75 -10.80
C ILE A 335 -3.42 9.61 -11.06
N ALA A 336 -3.37 9.07 -12.27
CA ALA A 336 -2.41 8.03 -12.65
C ALA A 336 -0.97 8.56 -12.68
N PHE A 337 -0.77 9.82 -13.06
CA PHE A 337 0.53 10.46 -12.97
C PHE A 337 0.99 10.63 -11.51
N GLY A 338 0.11 11.10 -10.64
CA GLY A 338 0.37 11.23 -9.21
C GLY A 338 0.67 9.89 -8.53
N SER A 339 -0.12 8.84 -8.82
CA SER A 339 0.13 7.50 -8.29
C SER A 339 1.47 6.93 -8.78
N SER A 340 1.84 7.25 -10.03
CA SER A 340 3.14 6.87 -10.59
C SER A 340 4.30 7.57 -9.92
N ILE A 341 4.18 8.88 -9.66
CA ILE A 341 5.20 9.60 -8.90
C ILE A 341 5.38 8.96 -7.52
N ALA A 342 4.28 8.71 -6.82
CA ALA A 342 4.29 8.14 -5.48
C ALA A 342 4.84 6.70 -5.40
N CYS A 343 4.62 5.86 -6.42
CA CYS A 343 5.06 4.45 -6.41
C CYS A 343 6.46 4.22 -7.00
N TRP A 344 6.91 5.05 -7.94
CA TRP A 344 8.16 4.78 -8.68
C TRP A 344 9.34 5.62 -8.22
N TYR A 345 9.09 6.75 -7.56
CA TYR A 345 10.10 7.77 -7.30
C TYR A 345 10.14 8.16 -5.83
N GLU A 346 11.04 7.51 -5.09
CA GLU A 346 11.21 7.70 -3.65
C GLU A 346 11.57 9.14 -3.34
N HIS A 347 12.61 9.66 -4.01
CA HIS A 347 13.18 10.94 -3.63
C HIS A 347 12.35 12.10 -4.16
N ILE A 348 11.73 11.95 -5.33
CA ILE A 348 10.70 12.91 -5.77
C ILE A 348 9.53 12.89 -4.79
N GLY A 349 9.06 11.71 -4.37
CA GLY A 349 8.03 11.58 -3.34
C GLY A 349 8.43 12.23 -2.02
N ARG A 350 9.69 12.11 -1.61
CA ARG A 350 10.26 12.77 -0.44
C ARG A 350 10.23 14.29 -0.59
N THR A 351 10.64 14.81 -1.74
CA THR A 351 10.57 16.25 -2.04
C THR A 351 9.13 16.77 -1.99
N ILE A 352 8.18 16.00 -2.52
CA ILE A 352 6.76 16.36 -2.48
C ILE A 352 6.26 16.41 -1.04
N CYS A 353 6.56 15.39 -0.22
CA CYS A 353 6.18 15.39 1.20
C CYS A 353 6.83 16.56 1.97
N LEU A 354 8.08 16.87 1.66
CA LEU A 354 8.80 18.03 2.19
C LEU A 354 8.11 19.35 1.87
N VAL A 355 7.59 19.51 0.65
CA VAL A 355 6.91 20.76 0.24
C VAL A 355 5.47 20.80 0.75
N ILE A 356 4.76 19.69 0.70
CA ILE A 356 3.33 19.61 1.03
C ILE A 356 3.11 19.41 2.53
N CYS A 357 3.63 18.34 3.11
CA CYS A 357 3.36 17.97 4.50
C CYS A 357 4.03 18.97 5.47
N LYS A 358 5.26 19.42 5.19
CA LYS A 358 5.93 20.43 6.03
C LYS A 358 5.18 21.77 6.04
N ASN A 359 4.64 22.18 4.90
CA ASN A 359 3.91 23.43 4.74
C ASN A 359 2.38 23.27 4.74
N HIS A 360 1.84 22.18 5.31
CA HIS A 360 0.42 21.85 5.20
C HIS A 360 -0.53 22.97 5.66
N ARG A 361 -0.15 23.79 6.66
CA ARG A 361 -0.94 24.94 7.12
C ARG A 361 -1.15 25.98 6.02
N LEU A 362 -0.11 26.24 5.22
CA LEU A 362 -0.19 27.14 4.07
C LEU A 362 -1.13 26.55 3.00
N TRP A 363 -0.99 25.26 2.71
CA TRP A 363 -1.85 24.57 1.75
C TRP A 363 -3.31 24.52 2.20
N GLU A 364 -3.58 24.29 3.48
CA GLU A 364 -4.93 24.34 4.04
C GLU A 364 -5.54 25.74 3.91
N PHE A 365 -4.76 26.79 4.20
CA PHE A 365 -5.20 28.17 4.01
C PHE A 365 -5.50 28.49 2.54
N LEU A 366 -4.57 28.17 1.64
CA LEU A 366 -4.72 28.43 0.20
C LEU A 366 -5.90 27.66 -0.40
N THR A 367 -6.08 26.40 -0.03
CA THR A 367 -7.20 25.58 -0.50
C THR A 367 -8.54 26.10 0.00
N LYS A 368 -8.65 26.54 1.27
CA LYS A 368 -9.86 27.19 1.78
C LYS A 368 -10.19 28.46 0.99
N LEU A 369 -9.17 29.28 0.69
CA LEU A 369 -9.32 30.52 -0.07
C LEU A 369 -9.76 30.27 -1.53
N VAL A 370 -9.07 29.38 -2.23
CA VAL A 370 -9.32 29.07 -3.66
C VAL A 370 -10.65 28.34 -3.84
N THR A 371 -10.92 27.35 -2.99
CA THR A 371 -12.11 26.50 -3.15
C THR A 371 -13.35 27.06 -2.47
N ARG A 372 -13.24 28.18 -1.75
CA ARG A 372 -14.32 28.75 -0.91
C ARG A 372 -14.95 27.68 -0.01
N ASN A 373 -14.11 26.85 0.62
CA ASN A 373 -14.51 25.69 1.44
C ASN A 373 -15.35 24.61 0.71
N ARG A 374 -15.30 24.53 -0.62
CA ARG A 374 -15.97 23.45 -1.38
C ARG A 374 -15.30 22.10 -1.17
N ILE A 375 -13.98 22.07 -0.99
CA ILE A 375 -13.26 20.85 -0.62
C ILE A 375 -13.38 20.66 0.90
N LYS A 376 -13.74 19.44 1.31
CA LYS A 376 -13.86 19.08 2.71
C LYS A 376 -12.49 19.16 3.40
N THR A 377 -12.39 20.00 4.42
CA THR A 377 -11.15 20.23 5.19
C THR A 377 -10.51 18.93 5.70
N TYR A 378 -11.32 17.96 6.14
CA TYR A 378 -10.81 16.69 6.67
C TYR A 378 -10.10 15.81 5.62
N LEU A 379 -10.45 15.93 4.32
CA LEU A 379 -9.75 15.20 3.26
C LEU A 379 -8.36 15.78 3.04
N ILE A 380 -8.22 17.10 3.16
CA ILE A 380 -6.93 17.79 3.02
C ILE A 380 -6.06 17.53 4.25
N GLU A 381 -6.62 17.59 5.46
CA GLU A 381 -5.91 17.24 6.70
C GLU A 381 -5.40 15.80 6.64
N GLY A 382 -6.27 14.84 6.30
CA GLY A 382 -5.87 13.43 6.12
C GLY A 382 -4.80 13.24 5.06
N PHE A 383 -4.85 14.02 3.97
CA PHE A 383 -3.86 13.97 2.91
C PHE A 383 -2.48 14.48 3.34
N CYS A 384 -2.43 15.54 4.14
CA CYS A 384 -1.16 16.18 4.51
C CYS A 384 -0.52 15.61 5.78
N CYS A 385 -1.27 14.90 6.62
CA CYS A 385 -0.80 14.42 7.92
C CYS A 385 -0.12 13.04 7.85
N HIS A 386 1.02 12.95 7.17
CA HIS A 386 1.90 11.78 7.14
C HIS A 386 3.36 12.19 6.90
N THR A 387 4.30 11.29 7.18
CA THR A 387 5.71 11.46 6.75
C THR A 387 5.93 10.81 5.38
N HIS A 388 7.01 11.17 4.71
CA HIS A 388 7.43 10.45 3.50
C HIS A 388 7.68 8.97 3.79
N ASN A 389 8.39 8.68 4.89
CA ASN A 389 8.74 7.33 5.31
C ASN A 389 7.48 6.45 5.48
N ALA A 390 6.48 6.97 6.19
CA ALA A 390 5.20 6.30 6.38
C ALA A 390 4.49 6.02 5.05
N ALA A 391 4.33 7.06 4.20
CA ALA A 391 3.64 6.91 2.93
C ALA A 391 4.35 5.91 2.00
N TRP A 392 5.66 6.04 1.84
CA TRP A 392 6.46 5.19 0.96
C TRP A 392 6.42 3.72 1.40
N HIS A 393 6.75 3.45 2.67
CA HIS A 393 6.78 2.08 3.16
C HIS A 393 5.41 1.43 3.24
N THR A 394 4.36 2.16 3.65
CA THR A 394 2.99 1.63 3.67
C THR A 394 2.54 1.26 2.25
N LEU A 395 2.77 2.15 1.28
CA LEU A 395 2.42 1.91 -0.13
C LEU A 395 3.04 0.61 -0.65
N HIS A 396 4.34 0.44 -0.43
CA HIS A 396 5.05 -0.68 -1.00
C HIS A 396 4.98 -1.96 -0.19
N ASN A 397 4.89 -1.90 1.14
CA ASN A 397 4.81 -3.10 1.97
C ASN A 397 3.37 -3.62 2.06
N ILE A 398 2.36 -2.74 1.93
CA ILE A 398 0.95 -3.15 1.97
C ILE A 398 0.37 -3.27 0.56
N ILE A 399 0.35 -2.21 -0.26
CA ILE A 399 -0.31 -2.30 -1.58
C ILE A 399 0.47 -3.25 -2.49
N CYS A 400 1.77 -3.00 -2.66
CA CYS A 400 2.59 -3.75 -3.62
C CYS A 400 3.01 -5.11 -3.05
N GLY A 401 3.55 -5.15 -1.84
CA GLY A 401 4.11 -6.34 -1.21
C GLY A 401 3.08 -7.43 -0.89
N THR A 402 1.83 -7.03 -0.62
CA THR A 402 0.75 -8.01 -0.34
C THR A 402 0.18 -8.63 -1.59
N ALA A 403 0.56 -8.19 -2.80
CA ALA A 403 0.01 -8.75 -4.04
C ALA A 403 0.21 -10.27 -4.15
N GLY A 404 1.31 -10.80 -3.62
CA GLY A 404 1.55 -12.25 -3.55
C GLY A 404 0.81 -12.98 -2.43
N LYS A 405 0.37 -12.26 -1.38
CA LYS A 405 -0.24 -12.82 -0.17
C LYS A 405 -1.77 -12.68 -0.11
N ILE A 406 -2.33 -11.68 -0.79
CA ILE A 406 -3.76 -11.36 -0.75
C ILE A 406 -4.63 -12.53 -1.20
N GLU A 407 -4.14 -13.34 -2.15
CA GLU A 407 -4.80 -14.56 -2.58
C GLU A 407 -4.99 -15.56 -1.45
N GLY A 408 -3.94 -15.76 -0.65
CA GLY A 408 -3.98 -16.59 0.55
C GLY A 408 -4.97 -16.05 1.57
N TYR A 409 -5.03 -14.73 1.77
CA TYR A 409 -6.03 -14.13 2.67
C TYR A 409 -7.46 -14.36 2.18
N LEU A 410 -7.72 -14.17 0.88
CA LEU A 410 -9.04 -14.41 0.29
C LEU A 410 -9.44 -15.88 0.39
N ASP A 411 -8.51 -16.82 0.15
CA ASP A 411 -8.76 -18.25 0.29
C ASP A 411 -9.04 -18.64 1.76
N MET A 412 -8.30 -18.06 2.71
CA MET A 412 -8.57 -18.24 4.15
C MET A 412 -9.90 -17.63 4.56
N VAL A 413 -10.27 -16.46 4.05
CA VAL A 413 -11.59 -15.88 4.26
C VAL A 413 -12.66 -16.83 3.72
N ARG A 414 -12.54 -17.32 2.47
CA ARG A 414 -13.46 -18.29 1.89
C ARG A 414 -13.61 -19.53 2.78
N ASN A 415 -12.50 -20.12 3.23
CA ASN A 415 -12.52 -21.44 3.84
C ASN A 415 -12.83 -21.41 5.35
N SER A 416 -12.33 -20.40 6.07
CA SER A 416 -12.33 -20.38 7.54
C SER A 416 -13.37 -19.45 8.13
N LEU A 417 -13.76 -18.38 7.44
CA LEU A 417 -14.74 -17.43 7.97
C LEU A 417 -16.15 -17.82 7.51
N LYS A 418 -17.13 -17.69 8.41
CA LYS A 418 -18.56 -17.89 8.10
C LYS A 418 -19.32 -16.57 7.95
N CYS A 419 -18.68 -15.43 8.22
CA CYS A 419 -19.30 -14.13 8.20
C CYS A 419 -19.73 -13.71 6.79
N GLU A 420 -20.71 -12.80 6.74
CA GLU A 420 -21.10 -12.10 5.51
C GLU A 420 -19.94 -11.22 5.01
N VAL A 421 -19.66 -11.31 3.71
CA VAL A 421 -18.66 -10.47 3.03
C VAL A 421 -19.40 -9.61 2.02
N THR A 422 -19.39 -8.30 2.21
CA THR A 422 -19.98 -7.34 1.27
C THR A 422 -18.90 -6.47 0.66
N VAL A 423 -18.95 -6.29 -0.66
CA VAL A 423 -18.00 -5.45 -1.39
C VAL A 423 -18.75 -4.30 -2.07
N PHE A 424 -18.37 -3.07 -1.78
CA PHE A 424 -18.89 -1.88 -2.47
C PHE A 424 -17.85 -1.34 -3.45
N HIS A 425 -18.28 -0.91 -4.63
CA HIS A 425 -17.37 -0.36 -5.63
C HIS A 425 -18.06 0.72 -6.47
N GLY A 426 -17.37 1.82 -6.76
CA GLY A 426 -17.86 2.86 -7.66
C GLY A 426 -17.56 2.52 -9.12
N LYS A 427 -18.56 2.53 -10.00
CA LYS A 427 -18.36 2.12 -11.40
C LYS A 427 -17.29 2.93 -12.14
N ASP A 428 -17.12 4.19 -11.76
CA ASP A 428 -16.21 5.15 -12.38
C ASP A 428 -14.93 5.34 -11.56
N ASP A 429 -14.54 4.33 -10.77
CA ASP A 429 -13.29 4.33 -10.04
C ASP A 429 -12.10 4.18 -11.01
N GLU A 430 -11.41 5.30 -11.28
CA GLU A 430 -10.22 5.34 -12.13
C GLU A 430 -8.95 4.85 -11.42
N LEU A 431 -8.96 4.75 -10.08
CA LEU A 431 -7.78 4.35 -9.29
C LEU A 431 -7.73 2.83 -9.13
N ILE A 432 -8.86 2.23 -8.75
CA ILE A 432 -9.01 0.78 -8.62
C ILE A 432 -10.14 0.35 -9.54
N PRO A 433 -9.87 -0.45 -10.57
CA PRO A 433 -10.91 -0.90 -11.49
C PRO A 433 -11.95 -1.79 -10.80
N VAL A 434 -13.21 -1.71 -11.24
CA VAL A 434 -14.34 -2.49 -10.69
C VAL A 434 -14.11 -4.00 -10.78
N GLU A 435 -13.31 -4.44 -11.75
CA GLU A 435 -12.88 -5.84 -11.91
C GLU A 435 -12.23 -6.39 -10.65
N CYS A 436 -11.55 -5.55 -9.85
CA CYS A 436 -10.98 -5.99 -8.57
C CYS A 436 -12.03 -6.53 -7.61
N SER A 437 -13.22 -5.92 -7.55
CA SER A 437 -14.33 -6.43 -6.73
C SER A 437 -14.89 -7.75 -7.25
N TYR A 438 -15.01 -7.90 -8.57
CA TYR A 438 -15.43 -9.16 -9.16
C TYR A 438 -14.39 -10.26 -8.99
N ASN A 439 -13.10 -9.92 -9.01
CA ASN A 439 -12.02 -10.87 -8.69
C ASN A 439 -12.14 -11.36 -7.24
N VAL A 440 -12.46 -10.48 -6.29
CA VAL A 440 -12.73 -10.88 -4.89
C VAL A 440 -13.91 -11.85 -4.84
N GLN A 441 -15.01 -11.55 -5.54
CA GLN A 441 -16.18 -12.44 -5.59
C GLN A 441 -15.89 -13.78 -6.27
N SER A 442 -15.05 -13.79 -7.31
CA SER A 442 -14.64 -15.04 -7.97
C SER A 442 -13.89 -15.98 -7.02
N ARG A 443 -13.12 -15.40 -6.08
CA ARG A 443 -12.35 -16.14 -5.08
C ARG A 443 -13.19 -16.51 -3.86
N ILE A 444 -14.13 -15.64 -3.47
CA ILE A 444 -15.08 -15.81 -2.37
C ILE A 444 -16.51 -15.77 -2.96
N PRO A 445 -17.06 -16.90 -3.45
CA PRO A 445 -18.35 -16.90 -4.16
C PRO A 445 -19.55 -16.37 -3.36
N ARG A 446 -19.47 -16.44 -2.02
CA ARG A 446 -20.51 -15.89 -1.12
C ARG A 446 -20.41 -14.38 -0.91
N ALA A 447 -19.37 -13.72 -1.44
CA ALA A 447 -19.23 -12.27 -1.31
C ALA A 447 -20.28 -11.56 -2.17
N HIS A 448 -20.99 -10.60 -1.56
CA HIS A 448 -21.99 -9.81 -2.24
C HIS A 448 -21.38 -8.52 -2.77
N VAL A 449 -21.27 -8.38 -4.10
CA VAL A 449 -20.71 -7.19 -4.75
C VAL A 449 -21.83 -6.21 -5.12
N LYS A 450 -21.71 -4.98 -4.64
CA LYS A 450 -22.58 -3.84 -4.97
C LYS A 450 -21.79 -2.79 -5.73
N VAL A 451 -22.04 -2.70 -7.03
CA VAL A 451 -21.49 -1.65 -7.89
C VAL A 451 -22.45 -0.46 -7.91
N VAL A 452 -21.91 0.73 -7.72
CA VAL A 452 -22.69 1.97 -7.65
C VAL A 452 -22.33 2.87 -8.83
N GLU A 453 -23.34 3.19 -9.62
CA GLU A 453 -23.25 4.04 -10.81
C GLU A 453 -22.89 5.49 -10.46
N ASN A 454 -22.13 6.17 -11.34
CA ASN A 454 -21.75 7.59 -11.19
C ASN A 454 -20.98 7.87 -9.89
N LYS A 455 -20.09 6.94 -9.51
CA LYS A 455 -19.27 7.02 -8.30
C LYS A 455 -17.85 6.57 -8.60
N ASP A 456 -16.92 7.35 -8.10
CA ASP A 456 -15.48 7.12 -8.11
C ASP A 456 -14.98 6.55 -6.76
N HIS A 457 -13.66 6.44 -6.63
CA HIS A 457 -12.95 5.90 -5.47
C HIS A 457 -13.35 6.52 -4.12
N ILE A 458 -13.69 7.81 -4.10
CA ILE A 458 -13.99 8.57 -2.87
C ILE A 458 -15.49 8.80 -2.72
N THR A 459 -16.16 9.12 -3.81
CA THR A 459 -17.58 9.45 -3.84
C THR A 459 -18.48 8.24 -3.61
N ILE A 460 -17.94 7.02 -3.70
CA ILE A 460 -18.61 5.80 -3.23
C ILE A 460 -19.11 5.93 -1.79
N VAL A 461 -18.39 6.71 -0.96
CA VAL A 461 -18.81 7.15 0.39
C VAL A 461 -19.26 8.62 0.38
N VAL A 462 -18.42 9.52 -0.13
CA VAL A 462 -18.68 10.97 -0.10
C VAL A 462 -19.79 11.35 -1.08
N GLY A 463 -20.91 11.87 -0.57
CA GLY A 463 -22.11 12.13 -1.36
C GLY A 463 -23.14 10.99 -1.33
N ARG A 464 -22.83 9.87 -0.64
CA ARG A 464 -23.78 8.77 -0.36
C ARG A 464 -23.91 8.46 1.13
N GLN A 465 -23.46 9.35 2.01
CA GLN A 465 -23.27 9.07 3.44
C GLN A 465 -24.52 8.49 4.13
N ARG A 466 -25.70 9.09 3.92
CA ARG A 466 -26.96 8.62 4.52
C ARG A 466 -27.39 7.26 3.98
N SER A 467 -27.28 7.06 2.67
CA SER A 467 -27.65 5.79 2.05
C SER A 467 -26.69 4.69 2.51
N PHE A 468 -25.40 4.99 2.50
CA PHE A 468 -24.37 4.02 2.84
C PHE A 468 -24.38 3.65 4.33
N ALA A 469 -24.62 4.61 5.23
CA ALA A 469 -24.84 4.33 6.65
C ALA A 469 -26.02 3.36 6.87
N ARG A 470 -27.15 3.53 6.17
CA ARG A 470 -28.29 2.60 6.24
C ARG A 470 -27.94 1.21 5.71
N GLU A 471 -27.18 1.12 4.62
CA GLU A 471 -26.72 -0.16 4.07
C GLU A 471 -25.83 -0.90 5.07
N LEU A 472 -24.92 -0.20 5.75
CA LEU A 472 -24.08 -0.77 6.80
C LEU A 472 -24.91 -1.25 8.00
N GLU A 473 -25.87 -0.45 8.47
CA GLU A 473 -26.78 -0.86 9.55
C GLU A 473 -27.54 -2.14 9.21
N GLN A 474 -27.93 -2.33 7.94
CA GLN A 474 -28.61 -3.55 7.50
C GLN A 474 -27.68 -4.76 7.51
N ILE A 475 -26.45 -4.60 7.02
CA ILE A 475 -25.44 -5.67 7.03
C ILE A 475 -25.18 -6.13 8.48
N TRP A 476 -24.98 -5.19 9.40
CA TRP A 476 -24.71 -5.54 10.79
C TRP A 476 -25.88 -6.24 11.45
N LYS A 477 -27.12 -5.78 11.22
CA LYS A 477 -28.34 -6.43 11.74
C LYS A 477 -28.49 -7.86 11.23
N ASN A 478 -28.20 -8.10 9.95
CA ASN A 478 -28.27 -9.44 9.37
C ASN A 478 -27.20 -10.38 9.94
N SER A 479 -26.06 -9.82 10.35
CA SER A 479 -24.94 -10.58 10.92
C SER A 479 -25.03 -10.80 12.43
N THR A 480 -26.00 -10.19 13.12
CA THR A 480 -26.23 -10.38 14.57
C THR A 480 -27.09 -11.62 14.89
N ASN A 481 -27.79 -12.16 13.89
CA ASN A 481 -28.63 -13.37 13.96
C ASN A 481 -27.83 -14.59 13.51
#